data_AF-A0A928HME5-F1
#
_entry.id   AF-A0A928HME5-F1
#
_cell.length_a   1.000
_cell.length_b   1.000
_cell.length_c   1.000
_cell.angle_alpha   90.00
_cell.angle_beta   90.00
_cell.angle_gamma   90.00
#
_symmetry.space_group_name_H-M   'P 1'
#
loop_
_entity.id
_entity.type
_entity.pdbx_description
1 polymer ?
#
loop_
_entity_poly.entity_id
_entity_poly.type
_entity_poly.pdbx_seq_one_letter_code
_entity_poly.pdbx_strand_id
1 'polypeptide(L)'
;MSSLVPDVMEDSGLSMLYFLGKWLILILLVNAAGCSAMFNAKPIPGVPQPEDRIHQIRELGANAELVPDEQKEQYARTLSTLVREETDCVMRREAVLAISRFKVPITADTLRAAAKDPDRDVRESLCTAWQNYGGETAVTEIIQILGNDSDLDVRHAAIEALGNLKDERAIVALEVPLVDTDPALRHYTVQALQKITGLSTTDHAEWVAYCQARHPDTAVAYQEPKKKKEFKSPLLNLLPQKKEEIEVPEAISSEESSDLKPKKKRNS
;
A
#
# COMPACT_ATOMS: atom_id res chain seq x y z
N MET A 1 -24.31 19.30 -65.33
CA MET A 1 -24.59 20.76 -65.37
C MET A 1 -25.83 21.03 -64.51
N SER A 2 -25.74 21.97 -63.57
CA SER A 2 -26.81 22.65 -62.82
C SER A 2 -27.69 21.80 -61.86
N SER A 3 -27.47 21.90 -60.54
CA SER A 3 -28.10 22.84 -59.56
C SER A 3 -29.53 22.39 -59.17
N LEU A 4 -29.86 22.13 -57.91
CA LEU A 4 -30.06 23.14 -56.87
C LEU A 4 -29.73 22.61 -55.46
N VAL A 5 -28.98 23.43 -54.74
CA VAL A 5 -28.91 23.48 -53.27
C VAL A 5 -30.08 24.33 -52.76
N PRO A 6 -30.62 24.03 -51.56
CA PRO A 6 -30.94 25.11 -50.64
C PRO A 6 -30.05 25.06 -49.41
N ASP A 7 -29.45 26.21 -49.20
CA ASP A 7 -28.68 26.69 -48.07
C ASP A 7 -29.65 26.98 -46.92
N VAL A 8 -29.36 26.43 -45.72
CA VAL A 8 -29.78 27.02 -44.44
C VAL A 8 -28.72 26.67 -43.39
N MET A 9 -27.75 27.58 -43.25
CA MET A 9 -27.05 27.82 -41.99
C MET A 9 -27.97 28.57 -41.00
N GLU A 10 -27.64 28.47 -39.71
CA GLU A 10 -28.09 29.25 -38.55
C GLU A 10 -29.31 28.73 -37.75
N ASP A 11 -29.04 27.87 -36.77
CA ASP A 11 -29.83 27.86 -35.52
C ASP A 11 -29.04 27.34 -34.29
N SER A 12 -27.82 27.84 -34.07
CA SER A 12 -26.95 27.41 -32.96
C SER A 12 -27.00 28.33 -31.72
N GLY A 13 -27.85 29.36 -31.70
CA GLY A 13 -27.93 30.32 -30.59
C GLY A 13 -28.97 30.01 -29.49
N LEU A 14 -30.07 29.34 -29.84
CA LEU A 14 -31.24 29.21 -28.94
C LEU A 14 -31.22 27.95 -28.05
N SER A 15 -30.46 26.92 -28.41
CA SER A 15 -30.32 25.69 -27.61
C SER A 15 -29.44 25.88 -26.37
N MET A 16 -28.36 26.66 -26.47
CA MET A 16 -27.38 26.80 -25.38
C MET A 16 -27.95 27.58 -24.17
N LEU A 17 -28.80 28.59 -24.42
CA LEU A 17 -29.48 29.36 -23.37
C LEU A 17 -30.58 28.55 -22.66
N TYR A 18 -31.23 27.61 -23.36
CA TYR A 18 -32.20 26.69 -22.77
C TYR A 18 -31.55 25.65 -21.84
N PHE A 19 -30.35 25.17 -22.19
CA PHE A 19 -29.57 24.26 -21.33
C PHE A 19 -28.97 25.00 -20.13
N LEU A 20 -28.40 26.18 -20.31
CA LEU A 20 -27.85 26.99 -19.21
C LEU A 20 -28.95 27.47 -18.24
N GLY A 21 -30.12 27.85 -18.75
CA GLY A 21 -31.25 28.28 -17.92
C GLY A 21 -31.82 27.17 -17.02
N LYS A 22 -31.88 25.92 -17.51
CA LYS A 22 -32.33 24.77 -16.70
C LYS A 22 -31.34 24.40 -15.58
N TRP A 23 -30.04 24.49 -15.84
CA TRP A 23 -29.03 24.26 -14.82
C TRP A 23 -28.96 25.42 -13.80
N LEU A 24 -29.16 26.66 -14.23
CA LEU A 24 -29.20 27.81 -13.32
C LEU A 24 -30.41 27.76 -12.37
N ILE A 25 -31.57 27.30 -12.85
CA ILE A 25 -32.78 27.12 -12.02
C ILE A 25 -32.59 25.96 -11.03
N LEU A 26 -31.92 24.87 -11.42
CA LEU A 26 -31.59 23.78 -10.51
C LEU A 26 -30.61 24.23 -9.41
N ILE A 27 -29.60 25.03 -9.76
CA ILE A 27 -28.62 25.60 -8.81
C ILE A 27 -29.28 26.61 -7.86
N LEU A 28 -30.26 27.39 -8.33
CA LEU A 28 -31.01 28.34 -7.50
C LEU A 28 -32.02 27.65 -6.56
N LEU A 29 -32.60 26.51 -6.95
CA LEU A 29 -33.50 25.74 -6.09
C LEU A 29 -32.78 25.01 -4.96
N VAL A 30 -31.52 24.60 -5.15
CA VAL A 30 -30.68 24.00 -4.10
C VAL A 30 -30.30 25.02 -3.02
N ASN A 31 -30.19 26.31 -3.36
CA ASN A 31 -29.81 27.36 -2.41
C ASN A 31 -30.98 27.98 -1.62
N ALA A 32 -32.24 27.68 -1.99
CA ALA A 32 -33.42 28.27 -1.34
C ALA A 32 -34.04 27.38 -0.24
N ALA A 33 -33.76 26.07 -0.26
CA ALA A 33 -34.17 25.15 0.80
C ALA A 33 -33.02 25.00 1.80
N GLY A 34 -33.14 25.64 2.96
CA GLY A 34 -32.17 25.48 4.04
C GLY A 34 -31.83 24.00 4.28
N CYS A 35 -30.53 23.71 4.37
CA CYS A 35 -29.94 22.36 4.50
C CYS A 35 -30.57 21.45 5.57
N SER A 36 -31.37 21.98 6.49
CA SER A 36 -32.01 21.20 7.56
C SER A 36 -33.09 20.22 7.08
N ALA A 37 -33.65 20.38 5.86
CA ALA A 37 -34.68 19.47 5.34
C ALA A 37 -34.13 18.25 4.57
N MET A 38 -32.85 18.25 4.16
CA MET A 38 -32.27 17.15 3.37
C MET A 38 -31.86 15.94 4.22
N PHE A 39 -31.71 16.10 5.54
CA PHE A 39 -31.26 15.02 6.44
C PHE A 39 -32.40 14.19 7.05
N ASN A 40 -33.66 14.44 6.67
CA ASN A 40 -34.82 13.77 7.26
C ASN A 40 -35.82 13.23 6.21
N ALA A 41 -35.32 12.95 5.01
CA ALA A 41 -36.11 12.30 3.97
C ALA A 41 -36.43 10.85 4.38
N LYS A 42 -37.70 10.45 4.27
CA LYS A 42 -38.09 9.05 4.55
C LYS A 42 -37.40 8.11 3.54
N PRO A 43 -36.98 6.91 3.97
CA PRO A 43 -36.44 5.89 3.08
C PRO A 43 -37.37 5.64 1.89
N ILE A 44 -36.80 5.56 0.69
CA ILE A 44 -37.54 5.18 -0.51
C ILE A 44 -37.77 3.67 -0.45
N PRO A 45 -39.03 3.19 -0.49
CA PRO A 45 -39.31 1.75 -0.45
C PRO A 45 -38.57 0.99 -1.57
N GLY A 46 -37.88 -0.09 -1.21
CA GLY A 46 -37.17 -0.94 -2.15
C GLY A 46 -35.76 -0.47 -2.54
N VAL A 47 -35.32 0.71 -2.10
CA VAL A 47 -33.93 1.16 -2.26
C VAL A 47 -33.18 0.91 -0.95
N PRO A 48 -32.16 0.01 -0.95
CA PRO A 48 -31.33 -0.20 0.23
C PRO A 48 -30.70 1.12 0.67
N GLN A 49 -30.78 1.44 1.97
CA GLN A 49 -30.14 2.64 2.46
C GLN A 49 -28.61 2.46 2.46
N PRO A 50 -27.82 3.53 2.38
CA PRO A 50 -26.35 3.43 2.40
C PRO A 50 -25.83 2.62 3.59
N GLU A 51 -26.45 2.78 4.77
CA GLU A 51 -26.12 2.03 5.98
C GLU A 51 -26.35 0.53 5.83
N ASP A 52 -27.47 0.12 5.22
CA ASP A 52 -27.78 -1.29 4.95
C ASP A 52 -26.77 -1.89 3.97
N ARG A 53 -26.40 -1.13 2.93
CA ARG A 53 -25.40 -1.56 1.94
C ARG A 53 -24.03 -1.76 2.58
N ILE A 54 -23.60 -0.83 3.44
CA ILE A 54 -22.35 -0.95 4.21
C ILE A 54 -22.40 -2.17 5.11
N HIS A 55 -23.50 -2.39 5.82
CA HIS A 55 -23.68 -3.56 6.67
C HIS A 55 -23.54 -4.87 5.88
N GLN A 56 -24.20 -4.96 4.72
CA GLN A 56 -24.11 -6.13 3.84
C GLN A 56 -22.68 -6.40 3.37
N ILE A 57 -21.93 -5.37 2.96
CA ILE A 57 -20.52 -5.51 2.54
C ILE A 57 -19.66 -6.04 3.71
N ARG A 58 -19.86 -5.49 4.91
CA ARG A 58 -19.14 -5.94 6.11
C ARG A 58 -19.47 -7.37 6.48
N GLU A 59 -20.75 -7.75 6.44
CA GLU A 59 -21.17 -9.13 6.71
C GLU A 59 -20.60 -10.12 5.70
N LEU A 60 -20.58 -9.77 4.41
CA LEU A 60 -19.96 -10.59 3.36
C LEU A 60 -18.48 -10.85 3.66
N GLY A 61 -17.73 -9.79 4.01
CA GLY A 61 -16.33 -9.92 4.42
C GLY A 61 -16.16 -10.74 5.70
N ALA A 62 -16.93 -10.44 6.75
CA ALA A 62 -16.83 -11.11 8.04
C ALA A 62 -17.05 -12.62 7.92
N ASN A 63 -17.99 -13.03 7.07
CA ASN A 63 -18.37 -14.41 6.84
C ASN A 63 -17.57 -15.11 5.72
N ALA A 64 -16.54 -14.47 5.15
CA ALA A 64 -15.78 -15.00 4.01
C ALA A 64 -15.26 -16.45 4.20
N GLU A 65 -14.94 -16.85 5.43
CA GLU A 65 -14.50 -18.21 5.76
C GLU A 65 -15.63 -19.24 5.70
N LEU A 66 -16.88 -18.83 5.98
CA LEU A 66 -18.07 -19.69 5.95
C LEU A 66 -18.62 -19.87 4.53
N VAL A 67 -18.22 -19.03 3.59
CA VAL A 67 -18.65 -19.11 2.19
C VAL A 67 -18.02 -20.34 1.52
N PRO A 68 -18.78 -21.19 0.81
CA PRO A 68 -18.21 -22.29 0.04
C PRO A 68 -17.21 -21.81 -1.01
N ASP A 69 -16.13 -22.57 -1.25
CA ASP A 69 -15.06 -22.16 -2.18
C ASP A 69 -15.57 -21.82 -3.59
N GLU A 70 -16.59 -22.56 -4.06
CA GLU A 70 -17.27 -22.31 -5.34
C GLU A 70 -17.89 -20.91 -5.45
N GLN A 71 -18.29 -20.31 -4.32
CA GLN A 71 -18.95 -19.01 -4.25
C GLN A 71 -17.99 -17.86 -3.90
N LYS A 72 -16.83 -18.16 -3.29
CA LYS A 72 -15.83 -17.14 -2.90
C LYS A 72 -15.39 -16.30 -4.09
N GLU A 73 -15.14 -16.94 -5.23
CA GLU A 73 -14.75 -16.26 -6.47
C GLU A 73 -15.83 -15.29 -6.96
N GLN A 74 -17.10 -15.70 -6.89
CA GLN A 74 -18.22 -14.85 -7.29
C GLN A 74 -18.38 -13.64 -6.37
N TYR A 75 -18.29 -13.82 -5.05
CA TYR A 75 -18.36 -12.71 -4.10
C TYR A 75 -17.18 -11.76 -4.25
N ALA A 76 -15.96 -12.29 -4.43
CA ALA A 76 -14.79 -11.46 -4.69
C ALA A 76 -14.94 -10.66 -5.99
N ARG A 77 -15.55 -11.22 -7.05
CA ARG A 77 -15.86 -10.47 -8.28
C ARG A 77 -16.85 -9.34 -8.02
N THR A 78 -17.92 -9.59 -7.28
CA THR A 78 -18.88 -8.54 -6.91
C THR A 78 -18.22 -7.43 -6.11
N LEU A 79 -17.40 -7.76 -5.12
CA LEU A 79 -16.65 -6.78 -4.34
C LEU A 79 -15.63 -6.03 -5.20
N SER A 80 -14.96 -6.71 -6.13
CA SER A 80 -14.02 -6.08 -7.08
C SER A 80 -14.71 -5.05 -7.98
N THR A 81 -15.92 -5.36 -8.46
CA THR A 81 -16.76 -4.37 -9.18
C THR A 81 -17.08 -3.18 -8.29
N LEU A 82 -17.48 -3.39 -7.03
CA LEU A 82 -17.76 -2.28 -6.10
C LEU A 82 -16.54 -1.41 -5.86
N VAL A 83 -15.35 -2.00 -5.67
CA VAL A 83 -14.09 -1.23 -5.52
C VAL A 83 -13.82 -0.35 -6.75
N ARG A 84 -14.19 -0.78 -7.96
CA ARG A 84 -13.88 -0.07 -9.20
C ARG A 84 -14.92 0.97 -9.62
N GLU A 85 -16.19 0.67 -9.38
CA GLU A 85 -17.31 1.40 -9.99
C GLU A 85 -18.10 2.24 -8.98
N GLU A 86 -17.95 1.98 -7.68
CA GLU A 86 -18.71 2.70 -6.67
C GLU A 86 -18.20 4.14 -6.48
N THR A 87 -19.15 5.08 -6.45
CA THR A 87 -18.86 6.51 -6.34
C THR A 87 -18.55 6.93 -4.91
N ASP A 88 -19.23 6.30 -3.95
CA ASP A 88 -19.07 6.57 -2.53
C ASP A 88 -17.76 5.95 -2.00
N CYS A 89 -16.87 6.79 -1.48
CA CYS A 89 -15.58 6.34 -0.97
C CYS A 89 -15.69 5.45 0.27
N VAL A 90 -16.71 5.67 1.11
CA VAL A 90 -17.00 4.81 2.26
C VAL A 90 -17.34 3.41 1.76
N MET A 91 -18.21 3.28 0.76
CA MET A 91 -18.53 1.96 0.21
C MET A 91 -17.33 1.28 -0.48
N ARG A 92 -16.50 2.03 -1.23
CA ARG A 92 -15.26 1.47 -1.79
C ARG A 92 -14.32 0.97 -0.70
N ARG A 93 -14.14 1.75 0.36
CA ARG A 93 -13.34 1.38 1.54
C ARG A 93 -13.82 0.08 2.17
N GLU A 94 -15.13 -0.04 2.42
CA GLU A 94 -15.72 -1.25 2.98
C GLU A 94 -15.56 -2.45 2.04
N ALA A 95 -15.68 -2.24 0.72
CA ALA A 95 -15.47 -3.28 -0.27
C ALA A 95 -14.00 -3.77 -0.32
N VAL A 96 -13.03 -2.86 -0.18
CA VAL A 96 -11.59 -3.17 -0.06
C VAL A 96 -11.32 -4.02 1.19
N LEU A 97 -11.90 -3.65 2.33
CA LEU A 97 -11.75 -4.42 3.57
C LEU A 97 -12.41 -5.80 3.44
N ALA A 98 -13.61 -5.88 2.87
CA ALA A 98 -14.32 -7.13 2.69
C ALA A 98 -13.61 -8.09 1.73
N ILE A 99 -13.16 -7.62 0.56
CA ILE A 99 -12.52 -8.48 -0.45
C ILE A 99 -11.21 -9.08 0.07
N SER A 100 -10.48 -8.37 0.94
CA SER A 100 -9.22 -8.84 1.52
C SER A 100 -9.31 -10.16 2.31
N ARG A 101 -10.52 -10.49 2.76
CA ARG A 101 -10.84 -11.72 3.51
C ARG A 101 -11.07 -12.92 2.60
N PHE A 102 -11.24 -12.71 1.30
CA PHE A 102 -11.35 -13.77 0.30
C PHE A 102 -9.98 -14.09 -0.29
N LYS A 103 -9.44 -15.28 0.01
CA LYS A 103 -8.14 -15.76 -0.51
C LYS A 103 -8.27 -16.36 -1.91
N VAL A 104 -8.69 -15.56 -2.87
CA VAL A 104 -8.88 -15.97 -4.27
C VAL A 104 -8.03 -15.12 -5.22
N PRO A 105 -7.73 -15.59 -6.45
CA PRO A 105 -6.76 -14.93 -7.33
C PRO A 105 -7.06 -13.45 -7.63
N ILE A 106 -8.32 -13.06 -7.81
CA ILE A 106 -8.72 -11.67 -8.15
C ILE A 106 -8.46 -10.67 -7.00
N THR A 107 -8.31 -11.16 -5.76
CA THR A 107 -8.21 -10.29 -4.57
C THR A 107 -6.96 -9.43 -4.61
N ALA A 108 -5.79 -10.01 -4.83
CA ALA A 108 -4.53 -9.27 -4.82
C ALA A 108 -4.50 -8.19 -5.93
N ASP A 109 -5.00 -8.50 -7.12
CA ASP A 109 -5.06 -7.54 -8.22
C ASP A 109 -6.03 -6.39 -7.94
N THR A 110 -7.15 -6.69 -7.28
CA THR A 110 -8.10 -5.66 -6.84
C THR A 110 -7.48 -4.74 -5.79
N LEU A 111 -6.78 -5.30 -4.80
CA LEU A 111 -6.09 -4.52 -3.77
C LEU A 111 -4.98 -3.64 -4.36
N ARG A 112 -4.20 -4.14 -5.33
CA ARG A 112 -3.21 -3.33 -6.06
C ARG A 112 -3.85 -2.16 -6.82
N ALA A 113 -5.01 -2.39 -7.42
CA ALA A 113 -5.73 -1.32 -8.11
C ALA A 113 -6.22 -0.23 -7.13
N ALA A 114 -6.68 -0.64 -5.94
CA ALA A 114 -7.12 0.27 -4.87
C ALA A 114 -6.01 1.18 -4.33
N ALA A 115 -4.72 0.84 -4.52
CA ALA A 115 -3.60 1.72 -4.16
C ALA A 115 -3.62 3.05 -4.93
N LYS A 116 -4.38 3.13 -6.02
CA LYS A 116 -4.53 4.33 -6.84
C LYS A 116 -5.86 5.05 -6.60
N ASP A 117 -6.61 4.65 -5.56
CA ASP A 117 -7.88 5.32 -5.24
C ASP A 117 -7.64 6.81 -4.94
N PRO A 118 -8.44 7.73 -5.51
CA PRO A 118 -8.29 9.16 -5.22
C PRO A 118 -8.54 9.48 -3.74
N ASP A 119 -9.37 8.69 -3.07
CA ASP A 119 -9.73 8.90 -1.67
C ASP A 119 -8.67 8.31 -0.73
N ARG A 120 -8.22 9.16 0.19
CA ARG A 120 -7.18 8.81 1.16
C ARG A 120 -7.63 7.70 2.11
N ASP A 121 -8.88 7.69 2.57
CA ASP A 121 -9.36 6.71 3.56
C ASP A 121 -9.43 5.30 2.95
N VAL A 122 -9.68 5.22 1.64
CA VAL A 122 -9.60 3.96 0.89
C VAL A 122 -8.15 3.45 0.85
N ARG A 123 -7.18 4.32 0.55
CA ARG A 123 -5.75 3.96 0.53
C ARG A 123 -5.21 3.64 1.91
N GLU A 124 -5.65 4.33 2.96
CA GLU A 124 -5.32 4.02 4.35
C GLU A 124 -5.81 2.61 4.72
N SER A 125 -7.09 2.33 4.41
CA SER A 125 -7.71 1.01 4.67
C SER A 125 -7.08 -0.12 3.87
N LEU A 126 -6.41 0.19 2.76
CA LEU A 126 -5.65 -0.79 1.99
C LEU A 126 -4.51 -1.42 2.80
N CYS A 127 -3.91 -0.69 3.74
CA CYS A 127 -2.88 -1.25 4.63
C CYS A 127 -3.48 -2.34 5.53
N THR A 128 -4.67 -2.09 6.09
CA THR A 128 -5.43 -3.09 6.86
C THR A 128 -5.87 -4.26 5.98
N ALA A 129 -6.30 -3.98 4.75
CA ALA A 129 -6.68 -5.02 3.79
C ALA A 129 -5.49 -5.93 3.44
N TRP A 130 -4.30 -5.39 3.16
CA TRP A 130 -3.10 -6.20 2.96
C TRP A 130 -2.70 -6.97 4.21
N GLN A 131 -2.81 -6.38 5.40
CA GLN A 131 -2.57 -7.10 6.66
C GLN A 131 -3.51 -8.32 6.80
N ASN A 132 -4.81 -8.13 6.54
CA ASN A 132 -5.78 -9.22 6.51
C ASN A 132 -5.47 -10.23 5.40
N TYR A 133 -4.98 -9.76 4.25
CA TYR A 133 -4.55 -10.58 3.12
C TYR A 133 -3.39 -11.51 3.52
N GLY A 134 -2.41 -10.97 4.25
CA GLY A 134 -1.28 -11.69 4.82
C GLY A 134 -0.29 -12.24 3.78
N GLY A 135 0.73 -12.93 4.29
CA GLY A 135 1.79 -13.52 3.48
C GLY A 135 2.81 -12.51 2.93
N GLU A 136 3.77 -13.03 2.18
CA GLU A 136 4.88 -12.25 1.61
C GLU A 136 4.41 -11.13 0.67
N THR A 137 3.35 -11.40 -0.11
CA THR A 137 2.74 -10.39 -0.98
C THR A 137 2.30 -9.18 -0.17
N ALA A 138 1.60 -9.37 0.95
CA ALA A 138 1.16 -8.25 1.78
C ALA A 138 2.33 -7.38 2.27
N VAL A 139 3.42 -8.00 2.73
CA VAL A 139 4.62 -7.27 3.18
C VAL A 139 5.18 -6.41 2.05
N THR A 140 5.34 -7.01 0.86
CA THR A 140 5.87 -6.30 -0.32
C THR A 140 4.99 -5.12 -0.72
N GLU A 141 3.68 -5.31 -0.76
CA GLU A 141 2.73 -4.27 -1.18
C GLU A 141 2.64 -3.13 -0.15
N ILE A 142 2.68 -3.44 1.15
CA ILE A 142 2.70 -2.40 2.20
C ILE A 142 4.01 -1.61 2.18
N ILE A 143 5.16 -2.26 1.92
CA ILE A 143 6.44 -1.56 1.70
C ILE A 143 6.34 -0.58 0.52
N GLN A 144 5.68 -0.97 -0.56
CA GLN A 144 5.45 -0.07 -1.69
C GLN A 144 4.55 1.11 -1.33
N ILE A 145 3.51 0.91 -0.51
CA ILE A 145 2.65 2.00 -0.02
C ILE A 145 3.46 2.99 0.83
N LEU A 146 4.25 2.48 1.79
CA LEU A 146 5.09 3.30 2.67
C LEU A 146 6.07 4.21 1.91
N GLY A 147 6.64 3.69 0.81
CA GLY A 147 7.63 4.41 0.01
C GLY A 147 7.05 5.38 -1.03
N ASN A 148 5.79 5.19 -1.46
CA ASN A 148 5.23 5.88 -2.61
C ASN A 148 3.98 6.72 -2.34
N ASP A 149 3.23 6.49 -1.26
CA ASP A 149 2.07 7.33 -0.96
C ASP A 149 2.51 8.72 -0.49
N SER A 150 1.80 9.75 -0.95
CA SER A 150 2.10 11.14 -0.58
C SER A 150 1.45 11.55 0.74
N ASP A 151 0.44 10.82 1.20
CA ASP A 151 -0.29 11.14 2.42
C ASP A 151 0.38 10.50 3.65
N LEU A 152 0.64 11.31 4.67
CA LEU A 152 1.34 10.87 5.87
C LEU A 152 0.54 9.83 6.66
N ASP A 153 -0.79 9.91 6.68
CA ASP A 153 -1.60 8.97 7.43
C ASP A 153 -1.70 7.61 6.74
N VAL A 154 -1.66 7.59 5.40
CA VAL A 154 -1.49 6.33 4.66
C VAL A 154 -0.12 5.70 4.96
N ARG A 155 0.96 6.51 5.00
CA ARG A 155 2.29 6.03 5.40
C ARG A 155 2.33 5.54 6.85
N HIS A 156 1.62 6.20 7.77
CA HIS A 156 1.44 5.75 9.16
C HIS A 156 0.76 4.38 9.22
N ALA A 157 -0.37 4.23 8.51
CA ALA A 157 -1.10 2.96 8.44
C ALA A 157 -0.21 1.84 7.86
N ALA A 158 0.65 2.15 6.89
CA ALA A 158 1.61 1.19 6.35
C ALA A 158 2.63 0.73 7.40
N ILE A 159 3.21 1.66 8.17
CA ILE A 159 4.15 1.33 9.27
C ILE A 159 3.47 0.44 10.31
N GLU A 160 2.25 0.79 10.72
CA GLU A 160 1.50 0.01 11.68
C GLU A 160 1.22 -1.41 11.17
N ALA A 161 0.77 -1.54 9.91
CA ALA A 161 0.49 -2.82 9.28
C ALA A 161 1.75 -3.71 9.17
N LEU A 162 2.91 -3.14 8.81
CA LEU A 162 4.19 -3.87 8.83
C LEU A 162 4.54 -4.37 10.23
N GLY A 163 4.35 -3.53 11.25
CA GLY A 163 4.54 -3.91 12.65
C GLY A 163 3.63 -5.05 13.09
N ASN A 164 2.37 -5.06 12.64
CA ASN A 164 1.39 -6.09 12.96
C ASN A 164 1.63 -7.41 12.21
N LEU A 165 2.17 -7.36 10.98
CA LEU A 165 2.59 -8.56 10.24
C LEU A 165 3.82 -9.24 10.88
N LYS A 166 4.63 -8.48 11.62
CA LYS A 166 5.82 -8.99 12.35
C LYS A 166 6.83 -9.72 11.47
N ASP A 167 6.90 -9.34 10.20
CA ASP A 167 7.84 -9.92 9.24
C ASP A 167 9.15 -9.14 9.26
N GLU A 168 10.27 -9.82 9.54
CA GLU A 168 11.59 -9.18 9.62
C GLU A 168 12.02 -8.51 8.30
N ARG A 169 11.47 -8.93 7.15
CA ARG A 169 11.75 -8.29 5.85
C ARG A 169 11.32 -6.82 5.82
N ALA A 170 10.40 -6.42 6.69
CA ALA A 170 9.96 -5.03 6.82
C ALA A 170 11.01 -4.11 7.47
N ILE A 171 12.01 -4.65 8.19
CA ILE A 171 12.97 -3.85 8.97
C ILE A 171 13.74 -2.88 8.05
N VAL A 172 14.18 -3.32 6.86
CA VAL A 172 14.88 -2.45 5.89
C VAL A 172 14.01 -1.27 5.47
N ALA A 173 12.73 -1.52 5.18
CA ALA A 173 11.80 -0.47 4.74
C ALA A 173 11.48 0.54 5.85
N LEU A 174 11.64 0.13 7.11
CA LEU A 174 11.43 0.98 8.28
C LEU A 174 12.64 1.87 8.61
N GLU A 175 13.79 1.71 7.98
CA GLU A 175 14.98 2.54 8.23
C GLU A 175 14.78 4.00 7.86
N VAL A 176 14.10 4.26 6.74
CA VAL A 176 13.80 5.61 6.27
C VAL A 176 12.83 6.34 7.21
N PRO A 177 11.63 5.80 7.55
CA PRO A 177 10.72 6.50 8.45
C PRO A 177 11.27 6.61 9.90
N LEU A 178 12.22 5.75 10.29
CA LEU A 178 12.91 5.86 11.57
C LEU A 178 13.67 7.19 11.67
N VAL A 179 14.34 7.64 10.62
CA VAL A 179 15.09 8.91 10.64
C VAL A 179 14.34 10.07 10.00
N ASP A 180 13.03 9.93 9.78
CA ASP A 180 12.20 10.97 9.15
C ASP A 180 12.14 12.23 10.02
N THR A 181 11.94 13.38 9.37
CA THR A 181 11.73 14.66 10.04
C THR A 181 10.46 14.69 10.88
N ASP A 182 9.41 13.95 10.47
CA ASP A 182 8.15 13.87 11.21
C ASP A 182 8.31 13.01 12.49
N PRO A 183 8.12 13.59 13.69
CA PRO A 183 8.17 12.82 14.94
C PRO A 183 7.11 11.71 15.02
N ALA A 184 5.96 11.84 14.35
CA ALA A 184 4.93 10.81 14.33
C ALA A 184 5.43 9.56 13.61
N LEU A 185 6.00 9.72 12.40
CA LEU A 185 6.59 8.60 11.66
C LEU A 185 7.66 7.88 12.49
N ARG A 186 8.59 8.63 13.09
CA ARG A 186 9.63 8.02 13.96
C ARG A 186 9.03 7.24 15.13
N HIS A 187 7.99 7.78 15.77
CA HIS A 187 7.32 7.12 16.89
C HIS A 187 6.66 5.81 16.48
N TYR A 188 5.87 5.82 15.42
CA TYR A 188 5.21 4.62 14.90
C TYR A 188 6.22 3.59 14.39
N THR A 189 7.32 4.04 13.79
CA THR A 189 8.39 3.14 13.35
C THR A 189 9.03 2.40 14.52
N VAL A 190 9.32 3.10 15.63
CA VAL A 190 9.81 2.45 16.85
C VAL A 190 8.81 1.40 17.35
N GLN A 191 7.52 1.71 17.39
CA GLN A 191 6.49 0.74 17.79
C GLN A 191 6.43 -0.47 16.86
N ALA A 192 6.53 -0.26 15.54
CA ALA A 192 6.55 -1.34 14.56
C ALA A 192 7.78 -2.24 14.75
N LEU A 193 8.96 -1.66 14.95
CA LEU A 193 10.19 -2.40 15.21
C LEU A 193 10.12 -3.20 16.52
N GLN A 194 9.53 -2.62 17.58
CA GLN A 194 9.26 -3.35 18.83
C GLN A 194 8.35 -4.55 18.59
N LYS A 195 7.27 -4.40 17.79
CA LYS A 195 6.36 -5.51 17.46
C LYS A 195 7.04 -6.61 16.63
N ILE A 196 7.88 -6.24 15.67
CA ILE A 196 8.59 -7.18 14.77
C ILE A 196 9.65 -7.97 15.55
N THR A 197 10.48 -7.28 16.32
CA THR A 197 11.65 -7.90 16.97
C THR A 197 11.36 -8.44 18.38
N GLY A 198 10.27 -7.99 19.02
CA GLY A 198 9.96 -8.29 20.42
C GLY A 198 10.81 -7.53 21.44
N LEU A 199 11.66 -6.59 21.00
CA LEU A 199 12.52 -5.79 21.87
C LEU A 199 11.75 -4.57 22.39
N SER A 200 12.05 -4.14 23.61
CA SER A 200 11.24 -3.14 24.34
C SER A 200 11.93 -1.81 24.59
N THR A 201 13.07 -1.55 23.95
CA THR A 201 13.76 -0.27 24.11
C THR A 201 12.95 0.88 23.52
N THR A 202 12.91 1.99 24.26
CA THR A 202 12.27 3.24 23.85
C THR A 202 13.27 4.25 23.31
N ASP A 203 14.57 3.94 23.36
CA ASP A 203 15.61 4.83 22.88
C ASP A 203 15.73 4.73 21.36
N HIS A 204 15.50 5.86 20.71
CA HIS A 204 15.53 5.99 19.27
C HIS A 204 16.92 5.70 18.67
N ALA A 205 18.00 6.11 19.35
CA ALA A 205 19.36 5.88 18.85
C ALA A 205 19.71 4.39 18.84
N GLU A 206 19.17 3.60 19.78
CA GLU A 206 19.33 2.14 19.78
C GLU A 206 18.72 1.53 18.54
N TRP A 207 17.52 1.96 18.16
CA TRP A 207 16.85 1.46 16.95
C TRP A 207 17.61 1.79 15.68
N VAL A 208 18.16 3.01 15.58
CA VAL A 208 18.97 3.40 14.44
C VAL A 208 20.22 2.51 14.33
N ALA A 209 20.94 2.33 15.44
CA ALA A 209 22.13 1.47 15.48
C ALA A 209 21.78 0.00 15.16
N TYR A 210 20.65 -0.49 15.67
CA TYR A 210 20.15 -1.83 15.39
C TYR A 210 19.91 -2.05 13.90
N CYS A 211 19.20 -1.14 13.23
CA CYS A 211 18.95 -1.24 11.79
C CYS A 211 20.25 -1.15 10.97
N GLN A 212 21.11 -0.17 11.24
CA GLN A 212 22.38 0.02 10.54
C GLN A 212 23.31 -1.20 10.65
N ALA A 213 23.36 -1.84 11.81
CA ALA A 213 24.18 -3.03 12.00
C ALA A 213 23.63 -4.26 11.25
N ARG A 214 22.32 -4.30 10.96
CA ARG A 214 21.67 -5.38 10.21
C ARG A 214 21.78 -5.16 8.70
N HIS A 215 21.84 -3.89 8.26
CA HIS A 215 21.99 -3.52 6.85
C HIS A 215 23.02 -2.38 6.67
N PRO A 216 24.34 -2.70 6.76
CA PRO A 216 25.38 -1.68 6.70
C PRO A 216 25.41 -0.93 5.35
N ASP A 217 24.97 -1.58 4.27
CA ASP A 217 24.99 -1.02 2.92
C ASP A 217 23.82 -0.06 2.63
N THR A 218 22.73 -0.10 3.42
CA THR A 218 21.55 0.77 3.26
C THR A 218 21.53 1.94 4.24
N ALA A 219 22.54 2.05 5.11
CA ALA A 219 22.59 3.00 6.21
C ALA A 219 22.37 4.44 5.74
N VAL A 220 21.18 4.98 6.00
CA VAL A 220 20.90 6.41 5.86
C VAL A 220 21.72 7.16 6.91
N ALA A 221 22.42 8.21 6.50
CA ALA A 221 23.30 8.99 7.38
C ALA A 221 22.49 9.69 8.49
N TYR A 222 22.39 9.05 9.65
CA TYR A 222 21.82 9.62 10.86
C TYR A 222 22.89 10.45 11.60
N GLN A 223 22.56 11.69 11.95
CA GLN A 223 23.37 12.49 12.86
C GLN A 223 22.75 12.46 14.25
N GLU A 224 23.44 11.82 15.20
CA GLU A 224 22.99 11.79 16.59
C GLU A 224 22.86 13.22 17.17
N PRO A 225 21.79 13.51 17.93
CA PRO A 225 21.75 14.72 18.75
C PRO A 225 22.82 14.61 19.84
N LYS A 226 23.76 15.58 19.86
CA LYS A 226 24.90 15.62 20.79
C LYS A 226 24.46 15.47 22.26
N LYS A 227 24.55 14.27 22.85
CA LYS A 227 24.58 14.09 24.30
C LYS A 227 25.59 13.02 24.73
N LYS A 228 26.57 13.47 25.52
CA LYS A 228 27.54 12.66 26.26
C LYS A 228 26.81 11.88 27.36
N LYS A 229 26.67 10.58 27.21
CA LYS A 229 26.65 9.58 28.29
C LYS A 229 27.03 8.23 27.67
N GLU A 230 27.92 7.52 28.34
CA GLU A 230 28.39 6.21 27.91
C GLU A 230 27.19 5.25 27.82
N PHE A 231 27.02 4.66 26.64
CA PHE A 231 25.81 3.96 26.26
C PHE A 231 25.99 2.45 26.36
N LYS A 232 25.16 1.77 27.14
CA LYS A 232 25.16 0.30 27.28
C LYS A 232 23.80 -0.25 26.86
N SER A 233 23.50 -0.20 25.57
CA SER A 233 22.25 -0.71 25.02
C SER A 233 22.21 -2.25 25.05
N PRO A 234 21.11 -2.87 25.49
CA PRO A 234 20.87 -4.30 25.35
C PRO A 234 20.85 -4.77 23.88
N LEU A 235 20.49 -3.90 22.93
CA LEU A 235 20.42 -4.23 21.50
C LEU A 235 21.79 -4.60 20.92
N LEU A 236 22.87 -3.98 21.42
CA LEU A 236 24.23 -4.26 20.95
C LEU A 236 24.63 -5.74 21.13
N ASN A 237 24.09 -6.41 22.14
CA ASN A 237 24.35 -7.83 22.39
C ASN A 237 23.59 -8.76 21.43
N LEU A 238 22.56 -8.25 20.76
CA LEU A 238 21.70 -9.01 19.83
C LEU A 238 22.10 -8.82 18.37
N LEU A 239 23.07 -7.95 18.09
CA LEU A 239 23.64 -7.82 16.76
C LEU A 239 24.30 -9.16 16.35
N PRO A 240 24.16 -9.58 15.09
CA PRO A 240 24.88 -10.76 14.60
C PRO A 240 26.37 -10.52 14.81
N GLN A 241 26.94 -11.23 15.78
CA GLN A 241 28.37 -11.19 16.07
C GLN A 241 29.07 -11.73 14.82
N LYS A 242 29.84 -10.88 14.14
CA LYS A 242 30.62 -11.23 12.96
C LYS A 242 31.50 -12.44 13.32
N LYS A 243 31.07 -13.65 12.94
CA LYS A 243 31.91 -14.85 13.09
C LYS A 243 33.10 -14.71 12.15
N GLU A 244 34.24 -14.99 12.73
CA GLU A 244 35.60 -14.84 12.24
C GLU A 244 35.87 -15.43 10.86
N GLU A 245 36.71 -14.69 10.13
CA GLU A 245 37.81 -15.17 9.28
C GLU A 245 37.48 -16.14 8.13
N ILE A 246 37.54 -15.58 6.92
CA ILE A 246 37.81 -16.34 5.70
C ILE A 246 39.22 -16.94 5.88
N GLU A 247 39.28 -18.22 6.19
CA GLU A 247 40.50 -19.01 5.98
C GLU A 247 40.80 -18.98 4.49
N VAL A 248 41.74 -18.12 4.08
CA VAL A 248 42.36 -18.19 2.77
C VAL A 248 43.48 -19.23 2.89
N PRO A 249 43.41 -20.39 2.23
CA PRO A 249 44.53 -21.31 2.24
C PRO A 249 45.65 -20.70 1.41
N GLU A 250 46.71 -20.27 2.08
CA GLU A 250 47.96 -19.88 1.44
C GLU A 250 48.67 -21.15 0.92
N ALA A 251 48.84 -21.18 -0.40
CA ALA A 251 49.88 -21.86 -1.18
C ALA A 251 50.26 -23.32 -0.89
N ILE A 252 50.12 -24.17 -1.92
CA ILE A 252 51.22 -25.05 -2.34
C ILE A 252 51.41 -24.92 -3.85
N SER A 253 52.44 -24.14 -4.21
CA SER A 253 53.15 -24.27 -5.47
C SER A 253 54.13 -25.45 -5.37
N SER A 254 54.05 -26.42 -6.28
CA SER A 254 55.20 -27.05 -6.95
C SER A 254 54.78 -28.28 -7.74
N GLU A 255 55.24 -28.32 -9.00
CA GLU A 255 55.55 -29.52 -9.79
C GLU A 255 54.37 -30.38 -10.27
N GLU A 256 54.09 -30.35 -11.59
CA GLU A 256 54.56 -31.42 -12.47
C GLU A 256 54.41 -31.03 -13.94
N SER A 257 55.54 -30.99 -14.64
CA SER A 257 55.66 -30.86 -16.07
C SER A 257 55.46 -32.21 -16.75
N SER A 258 54.50 -32.33 -17.68
CA SER A 258 54.67 -33.27 -18.81
C SER A 258 53.69 -32.98 -19.94
N ASP A 259 54.28 -32.69 -21.11
CA ASP A 259 53.85 -33.13 -22.44
C ASP A 259 52.46 -32.74 -22.99
N LEU A 260 52.48 -31.77 -23.91
CA LEU A 260 51.84 -31.93 -25.23
C LEU A 260 52.44 -30.96 -26.26
N LYS A 261 53.31 -31.52 -27.12
CA LYS A 261 53.90 -30.86 -28.30
C LYS A 261 52.83 -30.42 -29.32
N PRO A 262 53.01 -29.28 -30.03
CA PRO A 262 52.18 -28.92 -31.16
C PRO A 262 52.67 -29.61 -32.45
N LYS A 263 51.77 -30.32 -33.16
CA LYS A 263 52.02 -30.82 -34.52
C LYS A 263 52.06 -29.64 -35.51
N LYS A 264 53.26 -29.39 -36.07
CA LYS A 264 53.48 -28.51 -37.22
C LYS A 264 52.79 -29.08 -38.47
N LYS A 265 52.03 -28.22 -39.17
CA LYS A 265 51.71 -28.35 -40.59
C LYS A 265 52.95 -28.00 -41.43
N ARG A 266 53.27 -28.82 -42.44
CA ARG A 266 53.60 -28.37 -43.82
C ARG A 266 53.85 -29.57 -44.77
N ASN A 267 52.96 -29.65 -45.76
CA ASN A 267 53.14 -29.91 -47.20
C ASN A 267 54.17 -30.95 -47.68
N SER A 268 53.65 -32.02 -48.29
CA SER A 268 53.84 -32.38 -49.71
C SER A 268 53.00 -33.61 -50.03
#